data_AF-A0A3E0VAB8-F1
#
_entry.id   AF-A0A3E0VAB8-F1
#
_cell.length_a   1.000
_cell.length_b   1.000
_cell.length_c   1.000
_cell.angle_alpha   90.00
_cell.angle_beta   90.00
_cell.angle_gamma   90.00
#
_symmetry.space_group_name_H-M   'P 1'
#
loop_
_entity.id
_entity.type
_entity.pdbx_description
1 polymer ?
#
loop_
_entity_poly.entity_id
_entity_poly.type
_entity_poly.pdbx_seq_one_letter_code
_entity_poly.pdbx_strand_id
1 'polypeptide(L)'
;MVLANVARDISEEEADAQAEAKRAERRTLIANNKAWDTAETVRKDWITALLTRKKLPTDAAAFVAVTLTRHSYDVAGDNSGSAAVFLGHEGYAAREALAAMVEATPTKAGYVSLAVAVSARENRTSRESWRNPNASDEAYLLQLEKWGHHLTNVGRIAAGHPAPETVEEATEAVTE
;
A
#
# COMPACT_ATOMS: atom_id res chain seq x y z
N MET A 1 26.54 50.49 20.45
CA MET A 1 25.92 50.20 19.14
C MET A 1 25.23 48.85 19.28
N VAL A 2 23.97 48.89 19.75
CA VAL A 2 23.20 47.69 20.10
C VAL A 2 22.72 47.03 18.81
N LEU A 3 23.07 45.75 18.64
CA LEU A 3 22.60 44.90 17.56
C LEU A 3 21.08 44.77 17.67
N ALA A 4 20.36 45.42 16.76
CA ALA A 4 18.92 45.33 16.65
C ALA A 4 18.52 43.91 16.25
N ASN A 5 17.88 43.23 17.18
CA ASN A 5 17.30 41.90 17.00
C ASN A 5 16.07 42.05 16.09
N VAL A 6 16.20 41.71 14.81
CA VAL A 6 15.10 41.66 13.85
C VAL A 6 14.28 40.39 14.14
N ALA A 7 13.57 40.38 15.27
CA ALA A 7 12.42 39.51 15.44
C ALA A 7 11.28 40.12 14.63
N ARG A 8 11.07 39.55 13.44
CA ARG A 8 10.12 39.99 12.43
C ARG A 8 8.70 39.92 13.00
N ASP A 9 8.04 41.07 13.10
CA ASP A 9 6.63 41.21 13.47
C ASP A 9 5.80 40.63 12.31
N ILE A 10 5.27 39.41 12.48
CA ILE A 10 4.38 38.77 11.51
C ILE A 10 3.04 39.50 11.63
N SER A 11 2.51 40.03 10.54
CA SER A 11 1.22 40.73 10.58
C SER A 11 0.10 39.78 11.03
N GLU A 12 -0.93 40.30 11.71
CA GLU A 12 -2.07 39.49 12.19
C GLU A 12 -2.73 38.69 11.06
N GLU A 13 -2.79 39.26 9.84
CA GLU A 13 -3.27 38.60 8.63
C GLU A 13 -2.35 37.43 8.18
N GLU A 14 -1.02 37.61 8.21
CA GLU A 14 -0.08 36.53 7.91
C GLU A 14 -0.13 35.43 8.97
N ALA A 15 -0.36 35.77 10.24
CA ALA A 15 -0.51 34.81 11.32
C ALA A 15 -1.80 33.97 11.17
N ASP A 16 -2.91 34.61 10.81
CA ASP A 16 -4.18 33.94 10.55
C ASP A 16 -4.11 33.05 9.30
N ALA A 17 -3.48 33.52 8.23
CA ALA A 17 -3.25 32.74 7.01
C ALA A 17 -2.39 31.50 7.29
N GLN A 18 -1.31 31.62 8.07
CA GLN A 18 -0.48 30.48 8.49
C GLN A 18 -1.27 29.50 9.36
N ALA A 19 -2.10 30.01 10.26
CA ALA A 19 -2.94 29.18 11.12
C ALA A 19 -3.97 28.38 10.29
N GLU A 20 -4.62 29.00 9.30
CA GLU A 20 -5.56 28.29 8.44
C GLU A 20 -4.87 27.30 7.50
N ALA A 21 -3.71 27.64 6.94
CA ALA A 21 -2.90 26.71 6.15
C ALA A 21 -2.55 25.45 6.96
N LYS A 22 -2.07 25.62 8.20
CA LYS A 22 -1.76 24.50 9.11
C LYS A 22 -3.00 23.68 9.47
N ARG A 23 -4.16 24.31 9.64
CA ARG A 23 -5.43 23.59 9.86
C ARG A 23 -5.83 22.80 8.61
N ALA A 24 -5.71 23.37 7.42
CA ALA A 24 -5.99 22.71 6.16
C ALA A 24 -5.09 21.48 5.94
N GLU A 25 -3.77 21.63 6.14
CA GLU A 25 -2.81 20.54 6.08
C GLU A 25 -3.18 19.39 7.05
N ARG A 26 -3.55 19.74 8.29
CA ARG A 26 -3.97 18.75 9.28
C ARG A 26 -5.26 18.03 8.86
N ARG A 27 -6.23 18.75 8.29
CA ARG A 27 -7.48 18.15 7.79
C ARG A 27 -7.19 17.14 6.68
N THR A 28 -6.37 17.51 5.70
CA THR A 28 -5.94 16.62 4.60
C THR A 28 -5.19 15.40 5.14
N LEU A 29 -4.26 15.60 6.09
CA LEU A 29 -3.51 14.53 6.72
C LEU A 29 -4.43 13.50 7.38
N ILE A 30 -5.41 13.96 8.17
CA ILE A 30 -6.36 13.08 8.85
C ILE A 30 -7.23 12.31 7.84
N ALA A 31 -7.74 13.02 6.82
CA ALA A 31 -8.57 12.42 5.78
C ALA A 31 -7.81 11.32 5.01
N ASN A 32 -6.58 11.60 4.58
CA ASN A 32 -5.75 10.64 3.85
C ASN A 32 -5.33 9.45 4.72
N ASN A 33 -5.07 9.64 6.02
CA ASN A 33 -4.80 8.52 6.93
C ASN A 33 -5.99 7.56 7.03
N LYS A 34 -7.18 8.12 7.20
CA LYS A 34 -8.40 7.31 7.28
C LYS A 34 -8.67 6.59 5.95
N ALA A 35 -8.45 7.28 4.83
CA ALA A 35 -8.55 6.70 3.51
C ALA A 35 -7.52 5.57 3.32
N TRP A 36 -6.30 5.72 3.86
CA TRP A 36 -5.26 4.70 3.78
C TRP A 36 -5.65 3.44 4.54
N ASP A 37 -6.14 3.57 5.79
CA ASP A 37 -6.57 2.42 6.58
C ASP A 37 -7.68 1.65 5.85
N THR A 38 -8.61 2.36 5.22
CA THR A 38 -9.69 1.76 4.42
C THR A 38 -9.12 1.08 3.17
N ALA A 39 -8.19 1.73 2.48
CA ALA A 39 -7.54 1.19 1.28
C ALA A 39 -6.71 -0.07 1.60
N GLU A 40 -6.08 -0.13 2.77
CA GLU A 40 -5.35 -1.31 3.24
C GLU A 40 -6.27 -2.52 3.39
N THR A 41 -7.44 -2.36 4.03
CA THR A 41 -8.44 -3.44 4.11
C THR A 41 -8.87 -3.92 2.72
N VAL A 42 -9.22 -2.98 1.83
CA VAL A 42 -9.64 -3.31 0.46
C VAL A 42 -8.53 -4.01 -0.33
N ARG A 43 -7.26 -3.61 -0.16
CA ARG A 43 -6.10 -4.30 -0.78
C ARG A 43 -5.96 -5.73 -0.27
N LYS A 44 -6.03 -5.94 1.05
CA LYS A 44 -5.91 -7.29 1.67
C LYS A 44 -7.03 -8.23 1.22
N ASP A 45 -8.26 -7.73 1.12
CA ASP A 45 -9.39 -8.49 0.58
C ASP A 45 -9.18 -8.84 -0.89
N TRP A 46 -8.71 -7.87 -1.69
CA TRP A 46 -8.39 -8.10 -3.09
C TRP A 46 -7.24 -9.10 -3.28
N ILE A 47 -6.19 -9.07 -2.44
CA ILE A 47 -5.08 -10.04 -2.45
C ILE A 47 -5.59 -11.45 -2.15
N THR A 48 -6.47 -11.58 -1.16
CA THR A 48 -7.13 -12.85 -0.83
C THR A 48 -7.91 -13.36 -2.04
N ALA A 49 -8.70 -12.51 -2.71
CA ALA A 49 -9.40 -12.87 -3.93
C ALA A 49 -8.44 -13.26 -5.08
N LEU A 50 -7.34 -12.53 -5.27
CA LEU A 50 -6.30 -12.84 -6.27
C LEU A 50 -5.78 -14.27 -6.12
N LEU A 51 -5.50 -14.71 -4.89
CA LEU A 51 -4.93 -16.02 -4.59
C LEU A 51 -5.92 -17.18 -4.74
N THR A 52 -7.22 -16.89 -4.87
CA THR A 52 -8.25 -17.90 -5.17
C THR A 52 -8.51 -18.11 -6.66
N ARG A 53 -7.95 -17.25 -7.53
CA ARG A 53 -8.14 -17.35 -8.98
C ARG A 53 -7.58 -18.67 -9.53
N LYS A 54 -8.15 -19.15 -10.64
CA LYS A 54 -7.71 -20.39 -11.32
C LYS A 54 -6.28 -20.30 -11.87
N LYS A 55 -5.84 -19.10 -12.26
CA LYS A 55 -4.50 -18.81 -12.77
C LYS A 55 -3.97 -17.57 -12.09
N LEU A 56 -2.73 -17.64 -11.64
CA LEU A 56 -1.97 -16.49 -11.17
C LEU A 56 -1.60 -15.57 -12.33
N PRO A 57 -1.30 -14.28 -12.04
CA PRO A 57 -0.71 -13.40 -13.03
C PRO A 57 0.54 -14.00 -13.69
N THR A 58 0.73 -13.75 -14.98
CA THR A 58 1.81 -14.38 -15.77
C THR A 58 3.21 -14.00 -15.28
N ASP A 59 3.35 -12.82 -14.66
CA ASP A 59 4.59 -12.29 -14.09
C ASP A 59 4.68 -12.49 -12.56
N ALA A 60 3.78 -13.25 -11.94
CA ALA A 60 3.80 -13.51 -10.49
C ALA A 60 5.13 -14.10 -10.00
N ALA A 61 5.70 -15.04 -10.76
CA ALA A 61 7.01 -15.63 -10.44
C ALA A 61 8.15 -14.60 -10.48
N ALA A 62 8.08 -13.63 -11.40
CA ALA A 62 9.06 -12.55 -11.46
C ALA A 62 8.94 -11.62 -10.25
N PHE A 63 7.72 -11.26 -9.85
CA PHE A 63 7.47 -10.50 -8.62
C PHE A 63 8.01 -11.22 -7.38
N VAL A 64 7.77 -12.53 -7.26
CA VAL A 64 8.31 -13.36 -6.16
C VAL A 64 9.83 -13.30 -6.16
N ALA A 65 10.50 -13.54 -7.30
CA ALA A 65 11.95 -13.53 -7.37
C ALA A 65 12.55 -12.16 -7.00
N VAL A 66 11.96 -11.07 -7.47
CA VAL A 66 12.39 -9.70 -7.09
C VAL A 66 12.18 -9.47 -5.59
N THR A 67 11.05 -9.91 -5.03
CA THR A 67 10.76 -9.76 -3.60
C THR A 67 11.77 -10.53 -2.74
N LEU A 68 12.04 -11.79 -3.08
CA LEU A 68 12.98 -12.64 -2.34
C LEU A 68 14.44 -12.16 -2.42
N THR A 69 14.78 -11.36 -3.43
CA THR A 69 16.15 -10.85 -3.62
C THR A 69 16.33 -9.44 -3.06
N ARG A 70 15.51 -8.50 -3.53
CA ARG A 70 15.60 -7.08 -3.15
C ARG A 70 14.99 -6.78 -1.78
N HIS A 71 13.98 -7.56 -1.38
CA HIS A 71 13.18 -7.35 -0.17
C HIS A 71 13.29 -8.53 0.80
N SER A 72 14.43 -9.25 0.78
CA SER A 72 14.66 -10.44 1.60
C SER A 72 14.47 -10.19 3.10
N TYR A 73 14.86 -9.01 3.59
CA TYR A 73 14.64 -8.59 4.98
C TYR A 73 13.17 -8.42 5.33
N ASP A 74 12.34 -7.90 4.40
CA ASP A 74 10.90 -7.76 4.63
C ASP A 74 10.27 -9.16 4.74
N VAL A 75 10.69 -10.10 3.89
CA VAL A 75 10.21 -11.49 3.90
C VAL A 75 10.62 -12.20 5.18
N ALA A 76 11.88 -12.07 5.60
CA ALA A 76 12.37 -12.67 6.84
C ALA A 76 11.72 -12.04 8.09
N GLY A 77 11.39 -10.75 8.03
CA GLY A 77 10.78 -10.00 9.12
C GLY A 77 9.25 -10.17 9.24
N ASP A 78 8.59 -10.73 8.22
CA ASP A 78 7.12 -10.85 8.18
C ASP A 78 6.59 -11.94 9.12
N ASN A 79 6.45 -11.58 10.40
CA ASN A 79 5.89 -12.42 11.46
C ASN A 79 4.37 -12.30 11.64
N SER A 80 3.69 -11.55 10.77
CA SER A 80 2.27 -11.25 10.92
C SER A 80 1.34 -12.44 10.65
N GLY A 81 1.82 -13.46 9.92
CA GLY A 81 0.99 -14.56 9.44
C GLY A 81 0.05 -14.19 8.28
N SER A 82 0.15 -12.98 7.71
CA SER A 82 -0.79 -12.51 6.69
C SER A 82 -0.79 -13.39 5.43
N ALA A 83 0.35 -13.95 5.02
CA ALA A 83 0.42 -14.92 3.93
C ALA A 83 -0.49 -16.13 4.14
N ALA A 84 -0.57 -16.61 5.38
CA ALA A 84 -1.41 -17.75 5.73
C ALA A 84 -2.89 -17.34 5.79
N VAL A 85 -3.18 -16.15 6.35
CA VAL A 85 -4.53 -15.58 6.38
C VAL A 85 -5.08 -15.38 4.96
N PHE A 86 -4.28 -14.88 4.03
CA PHE A 86 -4.68 -14.72 2.63
C PHE A 86 -5.02 -16.04 1.92
N LEU A 87 -4.55 -17.17 2.46
CA LEU A 87 -4.85 -18.51 1.97
C LEU A 87 -5.88 -19.24 2.85
N GLY A 88 -6.51 -18.55 3.79
CA GLY A 88 -7.58 -19.09 4.64
C GLY A 88 -7.08 -19.89 5.85
N HIS A 89 -5.83 -19.70 6.26
CA HIS A 89 -5.26 -20.32 7.46
C HIS A 89 -5.10 -19.30 8.58
N GLU A 90 -5.58 -19.65 9.77
CA GLU A 90 -5.51 -18.82 10.97
C GLU A 90 -4.84 -19.56 12.15
N GLY A 91 -4.39 -18.81 13.14
CA GLY A 91 -3.86 -19.35 14.40
C GLY A 91 -2.34 -19.60 14.41
N TYR A 92 -1.86 -20.16 15.52
CA TYR A 92 -0.42 -20.26 15.83
C TYR A 92 0.38 -21.16 14.87
N ALA A 93 -0.29 -22.12 14.22
CA ALA A 93 0.32 -23.07 13.28
C ALA A 93 0.19 -22.67 11.81
N ALA A 94 -0.25 -21.43 11.51
CA ALA A 94 -0.61 -21.02 10.16
C ALA A 94 0.55 -21.07 9.15
N ARG A 95 1.81 -20.92 9.61
CA ARG A 95 3.00 -21.08 8.76
C ARG A 95 3.26 -22.53 8.35
N GLU A 96 3.15 -23.46 9.28
CA GLU A 96 3.26 -24.90 8.99
C GLU A 96 2.14 -25.36 8.05
N ALA A 97 0.95 -24.75 8.14
CA ALA A 97 -0.14 -25.03 7.22
C ALA A 97 0.20 -24.72 5.76
N LEU A 98 1.02 -23.69 5.49
CA LEU A 98 1.47 -23.36 4.14
C LEU A 98 2.43 -24.42 3.59
N ALA A 99 3.38 -24.89 4.40
CA ALA A 99 4.27 -25.97 4.02
C ALA A 99 3.49 -27.25 3.73
N ALA A 100 2.60 -27.65 4.65
CA ALA A 100 1.74 -28.81 4.49
C ALA A 100 0.84 -28.73 3.24
N MET A 101 0.33 -27.54 2.88
CA MET A 101 -0.43 -27.32 1.65
C MET A 101 0.38 -27.67 0.40
N VAL A 102 1.66 -27.27 0.34
CA VAL A 102 2.54 -27.54 -0.80
C VAL A 102 2.96 -29.01 -0.83
N GLU A 103 3.30 -29.59 0.32
CA GLU A 103 3.66 -31.00 0.43
C GLU A 103 2.54 -31.93 -0.01
N ALA A 104 1.29 -31.63 0.40
CA ALA A 104 0.11 -32.38 -0.02
C ALA A 104 -0.30 -32.09 -1.48
N THR A 105 -0.08 -30.87 -1.97
CA THR A 105 -0.48 -30.45 -3.33
C THR A 105 0.60 -29.57 -3.97
N PRO A 106 1.63 -30.17 -4.61
CA PRO A 106 2.76 -29.42 -5.17
C PRO A 106 2.38 -28.32 -6.18
N THR A 107 1.25 -28.46 -6.87
CA THR A 107 0.73 -27.45 -7.79
C THR A 107 0.32 -26.13 -7.10
N LYS A 108 0.23 -26.10 -5.76
CA LYS A 108 -0.03 -24.90 -4.97
C LYS A 108 1.23 -24.09 -4.65
N ALA A 109 2.44 -24.60 -4.95
CA ALA A 109 3.69 -23.92 -4.65
C ALA A 109 3.71 -22.45 -5.13
N GLY A 110 3.29 -22.18 -6.37
CA GLY A 110 3.25 -20.82 -6.90
C GLY A 110 2.30 -19.87 -6.14
N TYR A 111 1.17 -20.39 -5.64
CA TYR A 111 0.22 -19.60 -4.85
C TYR A 111 0.79 -19.27 -3.47
N VAL A 112 1.41 -20.26 -2.82
CA VAL A 112 2.05 -20.06 -1.51
C VAL A 112 3.24 -19.11 -1.63
N SER A 113 4.10 -19.28 -2.64
CA SER A 113 5.23 -18.37 -2.87
C SER A 113 4.76 -16.93 -3.16
N LEU A 114 3.70 -16.76 -3.94
CA LEU A 114 3.13 -15.44 -4.18
C LEU A 114 2.56 -14.84 -2.90
N ALA A 115 1.79 -15.62 -2.12
CA ALA A 115 1.20 -15.18 -0.85
C ALA A 115 2.27 -14.67 0.13
N VAL A 116 3.40 -15.36 0.25
CA VAL A 116 4.54 -14.92 1.08
C VAL A 116 5.12 -13.60 0.56
N ALA A 117 5.34 -13.48 -0.75
CA ALA A 117 5.91 -12.27 -1.32
C ALA A 117 4.97 -11.05 -1.17
N VAL A 118 3.67 -11.20 -1.47
CA VAL A 118 2.71 -10.08 -1.32
C VAL A 118 2.47 -9.73 0.14
N SER A 119 2.48 -10.71 1.05
CA SER A 119 2.39 -10.47 2.49
C SER A 119 3.53 -9.60 3.00
N ALA A 120 4.77 -9.95 2.65
CA ALA A 120 5.95 -9.18 3.04
C ALA A 120 5.89 -7.73 2.54
N ARG A 121 5.44 -7.53 1.30
CA ARG A 121 5.32 -6.18 0.72
C ARG A 121 4.14 -5.40 1.29
N GLU A 122 2.96 -6.01 1.44
CA GLU A 122 1.78 -5.33 2.02
C GLU A 122 2.08 -4.84 3.44
N ASN A 123 2.69 -5.68 4.28
CA ASN A 123 3.02 -5.34 5.67
C ASN A 123 4.13 -4.29 5.79
N ARG A 124 4.90 -4.07 4.72
CA ARG A 124 5.88 -2.99 4.69
C ARG A 124 5.24 -1.63 4.39
N THR A 125 4.13 -1.62 3.64
CA THR A 125 3.39 -0.40 3.35
C THR A 125 2.71 0.15 4.61
N SER A 126 2.49 1.46 4.67
CA SER A 126 1.82 2.11 5.80
C SER A 126 1.31 3.50 5.41
N ARG A 127 0.72 4.24 6.36
CA ARG A 127 0.38 5.65 6.14
C ARG A 127 1.60 6.49 5.72
N GLU A 128 2.83 6.06 6.02
CA GLU A 128 4.03 6.73 5.53
C GLU A 128 4.23 6.57 4.03
N SER A 129 3.72 5.50 3.41
CA SER A 129 3.90 5.25 1.98
C SER A 129 3.26 6.34 1.10
N TRP A 130 2.18 6.99 1.55
CA TRP A 130 1.62 8.15 0.83
C TRP A 130 2.18 9.50 1.31
N ARG A 131 2.60 9.60 2.57
CA ARG A 131 3.19 10.84 3.12
C ARG A 131 4.60 11.08 2.59
N ASN A 132 5.34 10.00 2.44
CA ASN A 132 6.73 9.94 1.99
C ASN A 132 6.85 8.82 0.94
N PRO A 133 6.32 9.03 -0.28
CA PRO A 133 6.40 8.05 -1.35
C PRO A 133 7.82 7.56 -1.58
N ASN A 134 7.96 6.26 -1.78
CA ASN A 134 9.25 5.62 -2.00
C ASN A 134 9.12 4.56 -3.09
N ALA A 135 10.21 4.34 -3.83
CA ALA A 135 10.23 3.48 -5.01
C ALA A 135 9.81 2.02 -4.74
N SER A 136 10.00 1.52 -3.52
CA SER A 136 9.66 0.12 -3.20
C SER A 136 8.16 -0.07 -3.01
N ASP A 137 7.51 0.85 -2.30
CA ASP A 137 6.06 0.79 -2.08
C ASP A 137 5.30 1.18 -3.35
N GLU A 138 5.83 2.15 -4.11
CA GLU A 138 5.34 2.51 -5.43
C GLU A 138 5.32 1.31 -6.37
N ALA A 139 6.47 0.64 -6.54
CA ALA A 139 6.57 -0.53 -7.42
C ALA A 139 5.62 -1.66 -7.02
N TYR A 140 5.39 -1.85 -5.71
CA TYR A 140 4.44 -2.83 -5.21
C TYR A 140 2.99 -2.47 -5.57
N LEU A 141 2.56 -1.23 -5.29
CA LEU A 141 1.20 -0.78 -5.58
C LEU A 141 0.90 -0.78 -7.08
N LEU A 142 1.86 -0.36 -7.91
CA LEU A 142 1.76 -0.44 -9.37
C LEU A 142 1.68 -1.89 -9.87
N GLN A 143 2.38 -2.83 -9.22
CA GLN A 143 2.25 -4.25 -9.56
C GLN A 143 0.86 -4.79 -9.24
N LEU A 144 0.26 -4.41 -8.10
CA LEU A 144 -1.13 -4.79 -7.79
C LEU A 144 -2.09 -4.18 -8.82
N GLU A 145 -1.90 -2.92 -9.19
CA GLU A 145 -2.70 -2.23 -10.21
C GLU A 145 -2.63 -2.94 -11.57
N LYS A 146 -1.42 -3.32 -12.01
CA LYS A 146 -1.19 -4.12 -13.21
C LYS A 146 -1.92 -5.48 -13.19
N TRP A 147 -2.12 -6.06 -12.01
CA TRP A 147 -2.87 -7.31 -11.82
C TRP A 147 -4.40 -7.11 -11.70
N GLY A 148 -4.86 -5.87 -11.81
CA GLY A 148 -6.26 -5.47 -11.81
C GLY A 148 -6.79 -5.02 -10.45
N HIS A 149 -5.94 -4.54 -9.55
CA HIS A 149 -6.39 -3.84 -8.35
C HIS A 149 -6.67 -2.36 -8.68
N HIS A 150 -7.77 -1.80 -8.19
CA HIS A 150 -8.05 -0.37 -8.35
C HIS A 150 -7.51 0.42 -7.16
N LEU A 151 -6.47 1.22 -7.37
CA LEU A 151 -5.91 2.07 -6.32
C LEU A 151 -6.87 3.21 -5.97
N THR A 152 -7.12 3.39 -4.68
CA THR A 152 -7.82 4.57 -4.16
C THR A 152 -6.96 5.83 -4.36
N ASN A 153 -7.54 7.03 -4.22
CA ASN A 153 -6.80 8.29 -4.38
C ASN A 153 -5.51 8.35 -3.53
N VAL A 154 -5.57 7.91 -2.28
CA VAL A 154 -4.37 7.89 -1.41
C VAL A 154 -3.37 6.81 -1.83
N GLY A 155 -3.85 5.68 -2.35
CA GLY A 155 -3.01 4.64 -2.95
C GLY A 155 -2.31 5.14 -4.21
N ARG A 156 -2.98 5.95 -5.04
CA ARG A 156 -2.39 6.59 -6.22
C ARG A 156 -1.26 7.56 -5.85
N ILE A 157 -1.43 8.35 -4.79
CA ILE A 157 -0.36 9.22 -4.27
C ILE A 157 0.86 8.39 -3.87
N ALA A 158 0.67 7.29 -3.13
CA ALA A 158 1.76 6.39 -2.75
C ALA A 158 2.39 5.67 -3.96
N ALA A 159 1.63 5.47 -5.03
CA ALA A 159 2.09 4.88 -6.29
C ALA A 159 2.70 5.90 -7.25
N GLY A 160 2.98 7.14 -6.81
CA GLY A 160 3.64 8.16 -7.63
C GLY A 160 2.81 8.66 -8.80
N HIS A 161 1.51 8.34 -8.86
CA HIS A 161 0.62 8.86 -9.90
C HIS A 161 0.49 10.38 -9.76
N PRO A 162 0.35 11.11 -10.88
CA PRO A 162 -0.01 12.52 -10.82
C PRO A 162 -1.34 12.68 -10.07
N ALA A 163 -1.52 13.84 -9.43
CA ALA A 163 -2.79 14.20 -8.83
C ALA A 163 -3.89 14.02 -9.89
N PRO A 164 -5.03 13.38 -9.55
CA PRO A 164 -6.10 13.22 -10.52
C PRO A 164 -6.46 14.60 -11.09
N GLU A 165 -6.40 14.74 -12.41
CA GLU A 165 -7.07 15.86 -13.07
C GLU A 165 -8.53 15.81 -12.61
N THR A 166 -9.07 16.99 -12.29
CA THR A 166 -10.36 17.18 -11.63
C THR A 166 -11.44 16.21 -12.14
N VAL A 167 -12.26 15.69 -11.21
CA VAL A 167 -13.25 14.61 -11.35
C VAL A 167 -14.44 14.97 -12.27
N GLU A 168 -14.21 15.62 -13.40
CA GLU A 168 -15.26 16.03 -14.35
C GLU A 168 -15.47 14.98 -15.45
N GLU A 169 -14.48 14.13 -15.76
CA GLU A 169 -14.60 13.09 -16.80
C GLU A 169 -15.05 11.70 -16.26
N ALA A 170 -15.04 11.48 -14.94
CA ALA A 170 -15.42 10.17 -14.37
C ALA A 170 -16.95 9.92 -14.35
N THR A 171 -17.78 10.94 -14.58
CA THR A 171 -19.24 10.82 -14.62
C THR A 171 -19.80 10.48 -16.01
N GLU A 172 -19.05 10.66 -17.09
CA GLU A 172 -19.52 10.31 -18.45
C GLU A 172 -19.29 8.84 -18.81
N ALA A 173 -18.32 8.16 -18.20
CA ALA A 173 -17.99 6.76 -18.53
C ALA A 173 -18.91 5.70 -17.87
N VAL A 174 -19.92 6.10 -17.11
CA VAL A 174 -20.91 5.19 -16.48
C VAL A 174 -22.23 5.15 -17.28
N THR A 175 -22.33 5.92 -18.36
CA THR A 175 -23.50 5.92 -19.25
C THR A 175 -23.08 5.73 -20.71
N GLU A 176 -22.59 4.54 -21.04
CA GLU A 176 -22.78 3.94 -22.38
C GLU A 176 -22.73 2.41 -22.35
#